data_AF-S0EW16-F1
#
_entry.id   AF-S0EW16-F1
#
_cell.length_a   1.000
_cell.length_b   1.000
_cell.length_c   1.000
_cell.angle_alpha   90.00
_cell.angle_beta   90.00
_cell.angle_gamma   90.00
#
_symmetry.space_group_name_H-M   'P 1'
#
loop_
_entity.id
_entity.type
_entity.pdbx_description
1 polymer ?
#
loop_
_entity_poly.entity_id
_entity_poly.type
_entity_poly.pdbx_seq_one_letter_code
_entity_poly.pdbx_strand_id
1 'polypeptide(L)'
;MALRRPFWRFFMGFVLLSSLYRARAQTTGDLHYPSTPLPYTTTLEPEINPSGLMKPPHYGWHTDFIGPWRGYFDLSIGVKAWSDRFTFQNLIFGGFVDLLPGLRARLEFRKRNNNKFAQVIPDEFYLEAYDQYRGHHMEGGVSLRIGHVRYLHFPFPDAIALFDTVPDNRDLYISHAESDYRSIVLEGEVASYGGWGAHWTGRAAGFSHGDNPKGTVIEAYAFYRTHFGDGWRFETRAGDLAVRRYPVGQPGEPGYNVYLGKQIGEFNVGLFYEHKRSEPDFTGIAIQFRPGPVTRVFGRYDIDYSRRPEGFTAQIPILHLLLNEDKKPAHGDVLVGQVRAVRIRTLDVQGLVRNEYEFRLESWGQTSGPGVRCVVREEPWYLQAEALVSPHTSLDSRWFHDRAGPGQYVQVVTYDFFKPKSPAEGTNTADIAPNEERLTQQTTDR
;
A
#
# COMPACT_ATOMS: atom_id res chain seq x y z
N MET A 1 -23.43 22.68 -21.89
CA MET A 1 -22.23 23.54 -21.68
C MET A 1 -22.13 24.16 -20.27
N ALA A 2 -22.95 23.78 -19.28
CA ALA A 2 -22.95 24.37 -17.92
C ALA A 2 -22.18 23.57 -16.83
N LEU A 3 -21.58 22.42 -17.18
CA LEU A 3 -20.99 21.45 -16.23
C LEU A 3 -19.45 21.53 -16.07
N ARG A 4 -18.77 22.51 -16.69
CA ARG A 4 -17.31 22.73 -16.49
C ARG A 4 -16.96 23.45 -15.18
N ARG A 5 -17.95 24.07 -14.52
CA ARG A 5 -17.72 24.95 -13.36
C ARG A 5 -17.54 24.25 -12.00
N PRO A 6 -18.19 23.13 -11.64
CA PRO A 6 -18.06 22.57 -10.28
C PRO A 6 -16.69 21.92 -10.04
N PHE A 7 -16.15 21.16 -11.01
CA PHE A 7 -14.82 20.56 -10.88
C PHE A 7 -13.71 21.61 -10.79
N TRP A 8 -13.72 22.63 -11.66
CA TRP A 8 -12.75 23.73 -11.58
C TRP A 8 -12.91 24.58 -10.32
N ARG A 9 -14.12 24.77 -9.79
CA ARG A 9 -14.34 25.51 -8.53
C ARG A 9 -13.96 24.69 -7.30
N PHE A 10 -14.19 23.39 -7.29
CA PHE A 10 -13.70 22.49 -6.24
C PHE A 10 -12.17 22.40 -6.28
N PHE A 11 -11.59 22.21 -7.46
CA PHE A 11 -10.13 22.11 -7.66
C PHE A 11 -9.40 23.43 -7.37
N MET A 12 -9.87 24.57 -7.91
CA MET A 12 -9.33 25.89 -7.55
C MET A 12 -9.58 26.23 -6.08
N GLY A 13 -10.76 25.89 -5.54
CA GLY A 13 -11.09 26.08 -4.13
C GLY A 13 -10.17 25.27 -3.21
N PHE A 14 -9.83 24.04 -3.60
CA PHE A 14 -8.91 23.15 -2.92
C PHE A 14 -7.47 23.68 -2.94
N VAL A 15 -6.99 24.16 -4.10
CA VAL A 15 -5.65 24.78 -4.25
C VAL A 15 -5.55 26.12 -3.50
N LEU A 16 -6.64 26.89 -3.46
CA LEU A 16 -6.71 28.15 -2.69
C LEU A 16 -6.80 27.92 -1.18
N LEU A 17 -7.55 26.91 -0.71
CA LEU A 17 -7.63 26.60 0.73
C LEU A 17 -6.30 26.08 1.28
N SER A 18 -5.60 25.23 0.51
CA SER A 18 -4.30 24.67 0.91
C SER A 18 -3.18 25.71 0.88
N SER A 19 -3.23 26.69 -0.03
CA SER A 19 -2.30 27.83 -0.02
C SER A 19 -2.61 28.87 1.07
N LEU A 20 -3.87 29.03 1.50
CA LEU A 20 -4.24 29.92 2.60
C LEU A 20 -3.86 29.38 3.98
N TYR A 21 -3.79 28.05 4.17
CA TYR A 21 -3.30 27.44 5.42
C TYR A 21 -1.78 27.42 5.57
N ARG A 22 -1.04 27.87 4.54
CA ARG A 22 0.43 27.91 4.48
C ARG A 22 1.08 29.01 5.34
N ALA A 23 0.28 29.87 5.99
CA ALA A 23 0.82 30.93 6.84
C ALA A 23 1.16 30.48 8.28
N ARG A 24 1.01 29.20 8.66
CA ARG A 24 1.21 28.79 10.06
C ARG A 24 1.77 27.38 10.34
N ALA A 25 2.47 26.77 9.40
CA ALA A 25 3.21 25.53 9.65
C ALA A 25 4.70 25.73 9.37
N GLN A 26 5.36 26.52 10.21
CA GLN A 26 6.81 26.56 10.30
C GLN A 26 7.28 25.36 11.12
N THR A 27 8.27 24.66 10.56
CA THR A 27 9.35 23.92 11.22
C THR A 27 8.95 22.81 12.20
N THR A 28 9.01 21.57 11.71
CA THR A 28 9.39 20.42 12.55
C THR A 28 10.66 19.80 12.00
N GLY A 29 11.78 20.18 12.64
CA GLY A 29 13.01 19.41 12.85
C GLY A 29 13.59 18.59 11.70
N ASP A 30 14.65 19.13 11.10
CA ASP A 30 15.69 18.34 10.44
C ASP A 30 16.30 17.35 11.43
N LEU A 31 15.93 16.07 11.32
CA LEU A 31 16.73 14.96 11.82
C LEU A 31 17.49 14.38 10.63
N HIS A 32 18.76 14.74 10.51
CA HIS A 32 19.70 14.05 9.64
C HIS A 32 19.90 12.62 10.14
N TYR A 33 19.18 11.67 9.54
CA TYR A 33 19.54 10.26 9.57
C TYR A 33 20.47 9.94 8.40
N PRO A 34 21.44 9.02 8.56
CA PRO A 34 22.19 8.50 7.42
C PRO A 34 21.22 7.71 6.53
N SER A 35 20.66 8.37 5.52
CA SER A 35 19.86 7.74 4.49
C SER A 35 20.78 6.87 3.65
N THR A 36 20.70 5.55 3.78
CA THR A 36 21.06 4.68 2.66
C THR A 36 20.17 5.12 1.49
N PRO A 37 20.71 5.52 0.32
CA PRO A 37 19.88 5.91 -0.81
C PRO A 37 18.94 4.75 -1.12
N LEU A 38 17.62 5.01 -1.10
CA LEU A 38 16.68 4.06 -1.69
C LEU A 38 17.08 3.90 -3.17
N PRO A 39 17.23 2.66 -3.67
CA PRO A 39 17.75 2.42 -5.01
C PRO A 39 16.89 3.09 -6.10
N TYR A 40 17.47 3.39 -7.27
CA TYR A 40 16.73 3.98 -8.42
C TYR A 40 15.68 3.03 -9.05
N THR A 41 15.37 1.92 -8.40
CA THR A 41 14.32 0.96 -8.73
C THR A 41 12.96 1.36 -8.20
N THR A 42 12.89 2.42 -7.39
CA THR A 42 11.78 2.57 -6.47
C THR A 42 10.44 2.69 -7.16
N THR A 43 9.60 1.77 -6.73
CA THR A 43 8.16 1.83 -6.68
C THR A 43 7.70 3.17 -6.04
N LEU A 44 6.42 3.39 -5.71
CA LEU A 44 6.04 4.65 -5.01
C LEU A 44 6.60 4.77 -3.58
N GLU A 45 7.45 3.83 -3.17
CA GLU A 45 7.96 3.68 -1.82
C GLU A 45 8.66 4.94 -1.25
N PRO A 46 9.64 5.60 -1.89
CA PRO A 46 10.32 6.76 -1.31
C PRO A 46 9.39 7.95 -1.04
N GLU A 47 8.30 8.05 -1.79
CA GLU A 47 7.31 9.11 -1.61
C GLU A 47 6.45 8.87 -0.36
N ILE A 48 6.31 7.60 0.04
CA ILE A 48 5.44 7.15 1.13
C ILE A 48 6.26 6.83 2.40
N ASN A 49 7.48 6.30 2.24
CA ASN A 49 8.40 5.85 3.29
C ASN A 49 9.78 6.53 3.13
N PRO A 50 9.89 7.87 3.32
CA PRO A 50 11.13 8.60 3.04
C PRO A 50 12.26 8.34 4.04
N SER A 51 11.96 7.82 5.23
CA SER A 51 12.94 7.75 6.33
C SER A 51 13.68 6.42 6.43
N GLY A 52 13.28 5.38 5.69
CA GLY A 52 13.84 4.02 5.81
C GLY A 52 13.76 3.43 7.24
N LEU A 53 14.33 2.24 7.46
CA LEU A 53 14.54 1.69 8.80
C LEU A 53 15.61 2.44 9.59
N MET A 54 15.53 2.36 10.92
CA MET A 54 16.59 2.88 11.81
C MET A 54 17.92 2.13 11.69
N LYS A 55 17.90 0.91 11.14
CA LYS A 55 19.08 0.07 10.90
C LYS A 55 18.96 -0.55 9.51
N PRO A 56 20.07 -0.78 8.80
CA PRO A 56 20.04 -1.31 7.45
C PRO A 56 19.41 -2.71 7.42
N PRO A 57 18.63 -3.03 6.37
CA PRO A 57 18.07 -4.37 6.18
C PRO A 57 19.16 -5.41 5.89
N HIS A 58 18.83 -6.68 6.08
CA HIS A 58 19.71 -7.80 5.74
C HIS A 58 19.80 -8.01 4.22
N TYR A 59 20.97 -8.43 3.72
CA TYR A 59 21.15 -8.88 2.34
C TYR A 59 20.79 -10.37 2.21
N GLY A 60 20.34 -10.76 1.02
CA GLY A 60 19.91 -12.10 0.66
C GLY A 60 18.40 -12.26 0.59
N TRP A 61 17.97 -13.51 0.54
CA TRP A 61 16.57 -13.90 0.69
C TRP A 61 16.13 -13.69 2.14
N HIS A 62 15.03 -12.98 2.32
CA HIS A 62 14.48 -12.68 3.62
C HIS A 62 12.98 -12.43 3.52
N THR A 63 12.29 -12.89 4.55
CA THR A 63 10.88 -12.59 4.71
C THR A 63 10.70 -11.54 5.78
N ASP A 64 10.02 -10.46 5.41
CA ASP A 64 9.54 -9.42 6.32
C ASP A 64 8.32 -9.90 7.15
N PHE A 65 8.54 -10.96 7.94
CA PHE A 65 7.54 -11.65 8.76
C PHE A 65 7.26 -10.89 10.06
N ILE A 66 5.98 -10.66 10.39
CA ILE A 66 5.60 -9.98 11.64
C ILE A 66 5.37 -10.90 12.82
N GLY A 67 5.44 -12.22 12.61
CA GLY A 67 5.23 -13.24 13.63
C GLY A 67 3.95 -14.05 13.40
N PRO A 68 3.87 -15.27 13.97
CA PRO A 68 2.76 -16.17 13.70
C PRO A 68 1.49 -15.66 14.38
N TRP A 69 0.37 -15.80 13.68
CA TRP A 69 -0.96 -15.36 14.10
C TRP A 69 -1.05 -13.88 14.43
N ARG A 70 -0.29 -13.04 13.70
CA ARG A 70 -0.31 -11.58 13.80
C ARG A 70 -0.85 -10.94 12.53
N GLY A 71 -1.43 -9.75 12.66
CA GLY A 71 -2.13 -9.07 11.59
C GLY A 71 -3.35 -8.32 12.13
N TYR A 72 -4.25 -7.94 11.24
CA TYR A 72 -5.42 -7.15 11.61
C TYR A 72 -6.66 -7.54 10.81
N PHE A 73 -7.81 -7.12 11.33
CA PHE A 73 -9.10 -7.18 10.64
C PHE A 73 -9.85 -5.86 10.82
N ASP A 74 -10.37 -5.36 9.71
CA ASP A 74 -11.19 -4.15 9.64
C ASP A 74 -12.62 -4.47 9.24
N LEU A 75 -13.56 -3.74 9.83
CA LEU A 75 -14.95 -3.66 9.40
C LEU A 75 -15.24 -2.21 9.01
N SER A 76 -15.77 -1.99 7.82
CA SER A 76 -16.13 -0.66 7.35
C SER A 76 -17.41 -0.67 6.51
N ILE A 77 -18.11 0.46 6.46
CA ILE A 77 -19.33 0.63 5.65
C ILE A 77 -19.24 1.85 4.75
N GLY A 78 -19.58 1.66 3.49
CA GLY A 78 -19.69 2.73 2.51
C GLY A 78 -20.96 3.55 2.70
N VAL A 79 -20.84 4.86 2.53
CA VAL A 79 -21.94 5.80 2.42
C VAL A 79 -21.83 6.50 1.09
N LYS A 80 -22.95 6.62 0.37
CA LYS A 80 -23.04 7.44 -0.84
C LYS A 80 -24.14 8.47 -0.67
N ALA A 81 -23.79 9.74 -0.83
CA ALA A 81 -24.68 10.88 -0.75
C ALA A 81 -24.80 11.56 -2.13
N TRP A 82 -26.04 11.72 -2.57
CA TRP A 82 -26.42 12.50 -3.74
C TRP A 82 -27.03 13.83 -3.29
N SER A 83 -27.45 14.65 -4.25
CA SER A 83 -28.19 15.88 -3.96
C SER A 83 -29.53 15.65 -3.26
N ASP A 84 -30.14 14.48 -3.43
CA ASP A 84 -31.54 14.18 -3.06
C ASP A 84 -31.69 13.00 -2.08
N ARG A 85 -30.67 12.16 -1.92
CA ARG A 85 -30.73 10.95 -1.10
C ARG A 85 -29.36 10.55 -0.57
N PHE A 86 -29.33 9.63 0.38
CA PHE A 86 -28.10 8.93 0.77
C PHE A 86 -28.39 7.45 1.01
N THR A 87 -27.39 6.60 0.81
CA THR A 87 -27.49 5.15 1.06
C THR A 87 -26.25 4.64 1.78
N PHE A 88 -26.44 3.62 2.62
CA PHE A 88 -25.35 2.77 3.09
C PHE A 88 -25.14 1.62 2.12
N GLN A 89 -23.90 1.27 1.81
CA GLN A 89 -23.56 0.18 0.92
C GLN A 89 -22.14 -0.31 1.21
N ASN A 90 -21.69 -1.36 0.52
CA ASN A 90 -20.29 -1.78 0.59
C ASN A 90 -19.77 -2.02 2.01
N LEU A 91 -20.50 -2.84 2.79
CA LEU A 91 -19.99 -3.31 4.08
C LEU A 91 -18.88 -4.33 3.80
N ILE A 92 -17.66 -4.03 4.24
CA ILE A 92 -16.46 -4.84 4.04
C ILE A 92 -15.96 -5.29 5.41
N PHE A 93 -15.74 -6.60 5.54
CA PHE A 93 -14.94 -7.18 6.63
C PHE A 93 -13.73 -7.84 6.01
N GLY A 94 -12.52 -7.37 6.31
CA GLY A 94 -11.33 -7.92 5.70
C GLY A 94 -10.07 -7.65 6.49
N GLY A 95 -9.05 -8.44 6.20
CA GLY A 95 -7.74 -8.35 6.84
C GLY A 95 -6.77 -9.40 6.33
N PHE A 96 -5.63 -9.51 7.00
CA PHE A 96 -4.69 -10.60 6.80
C PHE A 96 -4.11 -11.08 8.13
N VAL A 97 -3.55 -12.29 8.10
CA VAL A 97 -2.81 -12.89 9.21
C VAL A 97 -1.55 -13.57 8.68
N ASP A 98 -0.40 -13.26 9.28
CA ASP A 98 0.85 -13.99 9.08
C ASP A 98 0.78 -15.33 9.81
N LEU A 99 1.02 -16.44 9.10
CA LEU A 99 0.92 -17.80 9.65
C LEU A 99 2.30 -18.33 10.01
N LEU A 100 3.26 -18.20 9.09
CA LEU A 100 4.65 -18.65 9.19
C LEU A 100 5.55 -17.64 8.44
N PRO A 101 6.87 -17.66 8.65
CA PRO A 101 7.79 -16.91 7.80
C PRO A 101 7.52 -17.24 6.32
N GLY A 102 7.19 -16.20 5.56
CA GLY A 102 6.92 -16.30 4.13
C GLY A 102 5.50 -16.75 3.80
N LEU A 103 4.61 -16.93 4.77
CA LEU A 103 3.25 -17.42 4.54
C LEU A 103 2.21 -16.59 5.28
N ARG A 104 1.26 -15.99 4.56
CA ARG A 104 0.14 -15.23 5.12
C ARG A 104 -1.20 -15.64 4.50
N ALA A 105 -2.28 -15.40 5.23
CA ALA A 105 -3.65 -15.59 4.76
C ALA A 105 -4.35 -14.24 4.63
N ARG A 106 -5.02 -14.00 3.50
CA ARG A 106 -5.88 -12.84 3.25
C ARG A 106 -7.33 -13.27 3.22
N LEU A 107 -8.18 -12.52 3.90
CA LEU A 107 -9.62 -12.74 3.95
C LEU A 107 -10.34 -11.42 3.71
N GLU A 108 -11.30 -11.39 2.81
CA GLU A 108 -12.21 -10.27 2.62
C GLU A 108 -13.62 -10.77 2.28
N PHE A 109 -14.60 -10.24 3.00
CA PHE A 109 -16.00 -10.53 2.84
C PHE A 109 -16.76 -9.22 2.62
N ARG A 110 -17.70 -9.24 1.68
CA ARG A 110 -18.49 -8.07 1.31
C ARG A 110 -19.98 -8.39 1.39
N LYS A 111 -20.76 -7.44 1.92
CA LYS A 111 -22.23 -7.48 1.86
C LYS A 111 -22.75 -6.44 0.88
N ARG A 112 -23.61 -6.89 -0.03
CA ARG A 112 -24.35 -6.01 -0.95
C ARG A 112 -25.66 -5.53 -0.33
N ASN A 113 -26.01 -4.29 -0.65
CA ASN A 113 -27.33 -3.71 -0.44
C ASN A 113 -28.28 -4.11 -1.60
N ASN A 114 -28.92 -5.28 -1.49
CA ASN A 114 -29.97 -5.76 -2.42
C ASN A 114 -31.09 -6.42 -1.60
N ASN A 115 -31.85 -5.66 -0.78
CA ASN A 115 -33.07 -6.06 -0.04
C ASN A 115 -33.12 -7.41 0.71
N LYS A 116 -32.04 -8.19 0.76
CA LYS A 116 -31.92 -9.46 1.46
C LYS A 116 -30.76 -9.31 2.43
N PHE A 117 -31.09 -9.27 3.72
CA PHE A 117 -30.16 -8.96 4.80
C PHE A 117 -29.01 -9.99 4.96
N ALA A 118 -29.04 -11.12 4.23
CA ALA A 118 -28.33 -12.34 4.57
C ALA A 118 -27.23 -12.82 3.60
N GLN A 119 -26.93 -12.14 2.48
CA GLN A 119 -25.90 -12.63 1.55
C GLN A 119 -24.57 -11.88 1.71
N VAL A 120 -23.68 -12.45 2.53
CA VAL A 120 -22.26 -12.10 2.60
C VAL A 120 -21.52 -12.96 1.57
N ILE A 121 -20.66 -12.34 0.76
CA ILE A 121 -19.94 -13.01 -0.33
C ILE A 121 -18.43 -12.92 -0.02
N PRO A 122 -17.67 -14.03 -0.10
CA PRO A 122 -16.21 -13.97 -0.04
C PRO A 122 -15.69 -13.25 -1.29
N ASP A 123 -15.05 -12.10 -1.09
CA ASP A 123 -14.55 -11.25 -2.16
C ASP A 123 -13.07 -11.54 -2.47
N GLU A 124 -12.25 -11.78 -1.44
CA GLU A 124 -10.90 -12.33 -1.57
C GLU A 124 -10.67 -13.36 -0.46
N PHE A 125 -10.05 -14.48 -0.81
CA PHE A 125 -9.70 -15.55 0.12
C PHE A 125 -8.51 -16.31 -0.45
N TYR A 126 -7.30 -16.05 0.04
CA TYR A 126 -6.11 -16.73 -0.46
C TYR A 126 -5.03 -16.92 0.60
N LEU A 127 -4.20 -17.93 0.38
CA LEU A 127 -2.91 -18.09 1.03
C LEU A 127 -1.83 -17.53 0.11
N GLU A 128 -0.92 -16.73 0.66
CA GLU A 128 0.20 -16.17 -0.06
C GLU A 128 1.50 -16.63 0.55
N ALA A 129 2.30 -17.33 -0.24
CA ALA A 129 3.68 -17.63 0.06
C ALA A 129 4.58 -16.61 -0.68
N TYR A 130 5.43 -15.86 0.03
CA TYR A 130 6.25 -14.81 -0.57
C TYR A 130 7.62 -14.72 0.06
N ASP A 131 8.59 -14.23 -0.70
CA ASP A 131 9.92 -13.91 -0.19
C ASP A 131 10.54 -12.76 -0.99
N GLN A 132 11.42 -11.99 -0.35
CA GLN A 132 12.09 -10.86 -0.97
C GLN A 132 13.60 -11.10 -1.02
N TYR A 133 14.23 -10.62 -2.08
CA TYR A 133 15.67 -10.65 -2.26
C TYR A 133 16.22 -9.23 -2.24
N ARG A 134 17.22 -8.98 -1.40
CA ARG A 134 17.99 -7.73 -1.38
C ARG A 134 19.46 -8.04 -1.64
N GLY A 135 20.01 -7.51 -2.73
CA GLY A 135 21.43 -7.61 -3.08
C GLY A 135 22.12 -6.25 -3.08
N HIS A 136 23.43 -6.21 -3.37
CA HIS A 136 24.18 -4.94 -3.44
C HIS A 136 23.85 -4.08 -4.66
N HIS A 137 23.28 -4.67 -5.71
CA HIS A 137 23.01 -4.01 -6.99
C HIS A 137 21.63 -4.33 -7.58
N MET A 138 20.86 -5.17 -6.89
CA MET A 138 19.54 -5.59 -7.34
C MET A 138 18.66 -5.95 -6.16
N GLU A 139 17.37 -5.88 -6.38
CA GLU A 139 16.32 -6.35 -5.49
C GLU A 139 15.29 -7.13 -6.29
N GLY A 140 14.45 -7.88 -5.60
CA GLY A 140 13.37 -8.59 -6.23
C GLY A 140 12.52 -9.32 -5.22
N GLY A 141 11.54 -10.05 -5.73
CA GLY A 141 10.71 -10.89 -4.90
C GLY A 141 9.87 -11.82 -5.72
N VAL A 142 9.35 -12.84 -5.05
CA VAL A 142 8.42 -13.80 -5.62
C VAL A 142 7.23 -13.95 -4.69
N SER A 143 6.04 -14.12 -5.26
CA SER A 143 4.80 -14.37 -4.51
C SER A 143 3.97 -15.43 -5.21
N LEU A 144 3.49 -16.40 -4.45
CA LEU A 144 2.59 -17.47 -4.87
C LEU A 144 1.30 -17.34 -4.07
N ARG A 145 0.21 -16.98 -4.75
CA ARG A 145 -1.13 -16.86 -4.16
C ARG A 145 -2.00 -18.03 -4.59
N ILE A 146 -2.63 -18.69 -3.63
CA ILE A 146 -3.52 -19.82 -3.87
C ILE A 146 -4.90 -19.48 -3.30
N GLY A 147 -5.89 -19.34 -4.18
CA GLY A 147 -7.28 -19.09 -3.79
C GLY A 147 -7.98 -18.11 -4.72
N HIS A 148 -8.76 -17.21 -4.14
CA HIS A 148 -9.50 -16.16 -4.82
C HIS A 148 -8.77 -14.82 -4.61
N VAL A 149 -8.12 -14.33 -5.66
CA VAL A 149 -7.22 -13.16 -5.68
C VAL A 149 -7.75 -12.11 -6.68
N ARG A 150 -7.57 -10.82 -6.41
CA ARG A 150 -7.96 -9.74 -7.35
C ARG A 150 -6.83 -8.83 -7.75
N TYR A 151 -5.86 -8.63 -6.87
CA TYR A 151 -4.73 -7.76 -7.11
C TYR A 151 -3.48 -8.56 -7.41
N LEU A 152 -2.69 -8.04 -8.34
CA LEU A 152 -1.57 -8.75 -8.95
C LEU A 152 -0.22 -8.08 -8.72
N HIS A 153 -0.18 -6.90 -8.09
CA HIS A 153 1.11 -6.22 -7.91
C HIS A 153 1.81 -6.71 -6.66
N PHE A 154 3.08 -7.07 -6.84
CA PHE A 154 4.01 -7.47 -5.80
C PHE A 154 5.45 -7.15 -6.26
N PRO A 155 6.37 -6.71 -5.39
CA PRO A 155 6.24 -6.51 -3.94
C PRO A 155 5.70 -5.14 -3.51
N PHE A 156 5.81 -4.08 -4.32
CA PHE A 156 5.15 -2.78 -4.09
C PHE A 156 4.77 -2.15 -5.43
N PRO A 157 3.61 -1.49 -5.57
CA PRO A 157 3.21 -0.88 -6.84
C PRO A 157 4.11 0.30 -7.24
N ASP A 158 4.43 0.37 -8.54
CA ASP A 158 5.15 1.48 -9.15
C ASP A 158 4.24 2.66 -9.55
N ALA A 159 4.77 3.68 -10.24
CA ALA A 159 3.96 4.85 -10.60
C ALA A 159 2.94 4.57 -11.71
N ILE A 160 3.23 3.63 -12.61
CA ILE A 160 2.29 3.24 -13.66
C ILE A 160 1.12 2.45 -13.07
N ALA A 161 1.35 1.68 -12.00
CA ALA A 161 0.31 0.90 -11.32
C ALA A 161 -0.85 1.78 -10.78
N LEU A 162 -0.62 3.08 -10.56
CA LEU A 162 -1.68 4.05 -10.22
C LEU A 162 -2.79 4.12 -11.29
N PHE A 163 -2.43 3.87 -12.55
CA PHE A 163 -3.37 3.94 -13.67
C PHE A 163 -4.06 2.62 -13.93
N ASP A 164 -3.72 1.53 -13.23
CA ASP A 164 -4.30 0.23 -13.54
C ASP A 164 -5.79 0.18 -13.26
N THR A 165 -6.48 -0.63 -14.05
CA THR A 165 -7.92 -0.79 -13.91
C THR A 165 -8.20 -1.53 -12.62
N VAL A 166 -8.77 -0.82 -11.65
CA VAL A 166 -9.32 -1.44 -10.44
C VAL A 166 -10.58 -2.22 -10.84
N PRO A 167 -10.63 -3.55 -10.58
CA PRO A 167 -11.80 -4.37 -10.89
C PRO A 167 -13.05 -3.79 -10.24
N ASP A 168 -14.10 -3.53 -11.03
CA ASP A 168 -15.40 -3.14 -10.47
C ASP A 168 -16.02 -4.33 -9.70
N ASN A 169 -17.03 -4.07 -8.88
CA ASN A 169 -17.77 -5.09 -8.14
C ASN A 169 -18.84 -5.81 -8.97
N ARG A 170 -19.00 -5.45 -10.25
CA ARG A 170 -20.01 -6.03 -11.16
C ARG A 170 -19.87 -7.55 -11.34
N ASP A 171 -18.67 -8.07 -11.23
CA ASP A 171 -18.33 -9.49 -11.31
C ASP A 171 -18.95 -10.32 -10.18
N LEU A 172 -19.06 -9.75 -8.98
CA LEU A 172 -19.74 -10.37 -7.84
C LEU A 172 -21.25 -10.57 -8.08
N TYR A 173 -21.79 -9.98 -9.17
CA TYR A 173 -23.22 -9.85 -9.41
C TYR A 173 -23.69 -10.39 -10.77
N ILE A 174 -22.78 -10.59 -11.71
CA ILE A 174 -23.05 -11.11 -13.05
C ILE A 174 -22.22 -12.37 -13.22
N SER A 175 -22.87 -13.51 -13.38
CA SER A 175 -22.28 -14.86 -13.48
C SER A 175 -21.28 -15.06 -14.63
N HIS A 176 -20.99 -14.01 -15.42
CA HIS A 176 -20.12 -14.03 -16.59
C HIS A 176 -19.17 -12.82 -16.67
N ALA A 177 -19.04 -12.05 -15.58
CA ALA A 177 -18.19 -10.86 -15.54
C ALA A 177 -16.97 -11.05 -14.63
N GLU A 178 -16.44 -12.27 -14.52
CA GLU A 178 -15.28 -12.64 -13.68
C GLU A 178 -14.16 -11.60 -13.82
N SER A 179 -13.84 -10.96 -12.70
CA SER A 179 -12.78 -9.95 -12.57
C SER A 179 -11.73 -10.38 -11.54
N ASP A 180 -11.83 -11.65 -11.13
CA ASP A 180 -11.08 -12.34 -10.11
C ASP A 180 -10.25 -13.50 -10.68
N TYR A 181 -9.17 -13.85 -9.97
CA TYR A 181 -8.34 -15.01 -10.25
C TYR A 181 -8.63 -16.09 -9.19
N ARG A 182 -9.44 -17.08 -9.57
CA ARG A 182 -9.69 -18.30 -8.77
C ARG A 182 -8.69 -19.39 -9.12
N SER A 183 -7.45 -19.17 -8.73
CA SER A 183 -6.32 -19.93 -9.26
C SER A 183 -5.12 -19.92 -8.33
N ILE A 184 -4.11 -20.67 -8.74
CA ILE A 184 -2.74 -20.49 -8.30
C ILE A 184 -2.14 -19.38 -9.17
N VAL A 185 -1.81 -18.24 -8.56
CA VAL A 185 -1.16 -17.09 -9.21
C VAL A 185 0.28 -17.03 -8.71
N LEU A 186 1.23 -16.93 -9.63
CA LEU A 186 2.64 -16.72 -9.32
C LEU A 186 3.05 -15.37 -9.90
N GLU A 187 3.75 -14.59 -9.09
CA GLU A 187 4.21 -13.23 -9.36
C GLU A 187 5.71 -13.17 -9.05
N GLY A 188 6.46 -12.44 -9.87
CA GLY A 188 7.88 -12.24 -9.66
C GLY A 188 8.36 -10.94 -10.28
N GLU A 189 9.17 -10.20 -9.54
CA GLU A 189 9.84 -8.99 -10.02
C GLU A 189 11.32 -9.02 -9.64
N VAL A 190 12.17 -8.52 -10.54
CA VAL A 190 13.58 -8.24 -10.26
C VAL A 190 13.94 -6.89 -10.84
N ALA A 191 14.66 -6.08 -10.07
CA ALA A 191 15.04 -4.73 -10.41
C ALA A 191 16.50 -4.46 -10.03
N SER A 192 17.25 -3.82 -10.92
CA SER A 192 18.63 -3.39 -10.69
C SER A 192 18.67 -1.94 -10.23
N TYR A 193 19.64 -1.59 -9.38
CA TYR A 193 19.79 -0.22 -8.88
C TYR A 193 20.09 0.83 -9.96
N GLY A 194 20.33 0.40 -11.20
CA GLY A 194 20.40 1.27 -12.38
C GLY A 194 19.05 1.58 -13.04
N GLY A 195 17.93 1.08 -12.48
CA GLY A 195 16.56 1.35 -12.93
C GLY A 195 15.95 0.29 -13.85
N TRP A 196 16.74 -0.66 -14.35
CA TRP A 196 16.25 -1.73 -15.23
C TRP A 196 15.69 -2.89 -14.43
N GLY A 197 14.61 -3.49 -14.89
CA GLY A 197 14.05 -4.69 -14.28
C GLY A 197 13.11 -5.47 -15.19
N ALA A 198 12.57 -6.55 -14.65
CA ALA A 198 11.60 -7.41 -15.29
C ALA A 198 10.54 -7.85 -14.29
N HIS A 199 9.31 -7.96 -14.78
CA HIS A 199 8.15 -8.38 -14.03
C HIS A 199 7.46 -9.52 -14.78
N TRP A 200 6.93 -10.47 -14.03
CA TRP A 200 6.12 -11.55 -14.55
C TRP A 200 5.00 -11.89 -13.56
N THR A 201 3.79 -12.02 -14.09
CA THR A 201 2.62 -12.52 -13.38
C THR A 201 1.90 -13.55 -14.23
N GLY A 202 1.63 -14.72 -13.68
CA GLY A 202 0.96 -15.80 -14.41
C GLY A 202 0.14 -16.74 -13.53
N ARG A 203 -0.70 -17.52 -14.19
CA ARG A 203 -1.55 -18.56 -13.58
C ARG A 203 -0.86 -19.91 -13.74
N ALA A 204 -0.63 -20.59 -12.62
CA ALA A 204 -0.11 -21.96 -12.62
C ALA A 204 -1.20 -23.01 -12.80
N ALA A 205 -2.43 -22.77 -12.30
CA ALA A 205 -3.61 -23.63 -12.49
C ALA A 205 -4.91 -22.93 -12.12
N GLY A 206 -6.03 -23.23 -12.80
CA GLY A 206 -7.39 -22.79 -12.44
C GLY A 206 -8.14 -23.84 -11.61
N PHE A 207 -9.01 -23.40 -10.70
CA PHE A 207 -9.75 -24.30 -9.81
C PHE A 207 -11.15 -24.68 -10.33
N SER A 208 -11.67 -24.04 -11.39
CA SER A 208 -12.98 -24.36 -11.98
C SER A 208 -12.96 -24.63 -13.48
N HIS A 209 -13.83 -25.55 -13.91
CA HIS A 209 -14.12 -25.79 -15.32
C HIS A 209 -14.86 -24.57 -15.89
N GLY A 210 -14.22 -23.84 -16.80
CA GLY A 210 -14.79 -22.65 -17.45
C GLY A 210 -14.15 -21.32 -17.05
N ASP A 211 -13.16 -21.34 -16.14
CA ASP A 211 -12.47 -20.14 -15.66
C ASP A 211 -11.94 -19.30 -16.83
N ASN A 212 -12.60 -18.17 -17.06
CA ASN A 212 -11.97 -17.11 -17.79
C ASN A 212 -11.05 -16.37 -16.83
N PRO A 213 -9.91 -15.88 -17.31
CA PRO A 213 -9.38 -16.05 -18.66
C PRO A 213 -8.44 -17.26 -18.81
N LYS A 214 -8.39 -17.79 -20.04
CA LYS A 214 -7.69 -19.01 -20.45
C LYS A 214 -6.16 -18.92 -20.55
N GLY A 215 -5.54 -17.77 -20.27
CA GLY A 215 -4.09 -17.58 -20.41
C GLY A 215 -3.32 -17.89 -19.14
N THR A 216 -2.10 -18.39 -19.34
CA THR A 216 -1.14 -18.69 -18.26
C THR A 216 -0.29 -17.49 -17.86
N VAL A 217 -0.23 -16.43 -18.69
CA VAL A 217 0.54 -15.20 -18.42
C VAL A 217 -0.42 -14.01 -18.46
N ILE A 218 -0.47 -13.27 -17.36
CA ILE A 218 -1.30 -12.07 -17.21
C ILE A 218 -0.47 -10.83 -17.53
N GLU A 219 0.77 -10.77 -17.05
CA GLU A 219 1.74 -9.73 -17.38
C GLU A 219 3.14 -10.33 -17.51
N ALA A 220 3.92 -9.84 -18.46
CA ALA A 220 5.33 -10.18 -18.63
C ALA A 220 6.05 -9.06 -19.36
N TYR A 221 6.79 -8.22 -18.65
CA TYR A 221 7.43 -7.04 -19.25
C TYR A 221 8.79 -6.75 -18.65
N ALA A 222 9.64 -6.12 -19.47
CA ALA A 222 10.80 -5.41 -18.99
C ALA A 222 10.41 -3.96 -18.68
N PHE A 223 11.07 -3.35 -17.72
CA PHE A 223 10.84 -1.96 -17.37
C PHE A 223 12.14 -1.19 -17.15
N TYR A 224 12.03 0.13 -17.28
CA TYR A 224 13.05 1.07 -16.87
C TYR A 224 12.42 2.20 -16.07
N ARG A 225 12.99 2.49 -14.90
CA ARG A 225 12.57 3.52 -13.95
C ARG A 225 13.75 4.41 -13.60
N THR A 226 13.54 5.72 -13.53
CA THR A 226 14.61 6.64 -13.11
C THR A 226 14.06 7.95 -12.57
N HIS A 227 14.88 8.61 -11.77
CA HIS A 227 14.69 9.98 -11.32
C HIS A 227 15.84 10.83 -11.86
N PHE A 228 15.51 12.00 -12.42
CA PHE A 228 16.53 12.90 -12.97
C PHE A 228 16.15 14.36 -12.79
N GLY A 229 17.17 15.23 -12.79
CA GLY A 229 17.01 16.65 -12.49
C GLY A 229 16.29 16.89 -11.16
N ASP A 230 15.83 18.12 -10.95
CA ASP A 230 15.12 18.49 -9.74
C ASP A 230 13.66 18.00 -9.80
N GLY A 231 13.46 16.73 -9.49
CA GLY A 231 12.14 16.13 -9.24
C GLY A 231 11.42 15.56 -10.47
N TRP A 232 12.10 15.23 -11.56
CA TRP A 232 11.48 14.44 -12.63
C TRP A 232 11.56 12.95 -12.35
N ARG A 233 10.50 12.23 -12.75
CA ARG A 233 10.38 10.78 -12.68
C ARG A 233 9.98 10.25 -14.04
N PHE A 234 10.68 9.24 -14.51
CA PHE A 234 10.33 8.53 -15.73
C PHE A 234 10.20 7.05 -15.44
N GLU A 235 9.19 6.45 -16.04
CA GLU A 235 8.97 5.02 -15.99
C GLU A 235 8.43 4.54 -17.33
N THR A 236 8.90 3.39 -17.79
CA THR A 236 8.37 2.74 -18.98
C THR A 236 8.39 1.23 -18.82
N ARG A 237 7.37 0.57 -19.38
CA ARG A 237 7.29 -0.90 -19.48
C ARG A 237 7.10 -1.29 -20.94
N ALA A 238 7.66 -2.43 -21.34
CA ALA A 238 7.46 -3.01 -22.66
C ALA A 238 7.42 -4.54 -22.57
N GLY A 239 6.41 -5.16 -23.19
CA GLY A 239 6.15 -6.59 -23.13
C GLY A 239 4.65 -6.87 -23.17
N ASP A 240 4.23 -7.96 -22.54
CA ASP A 240 2.82 -8.31 -22.37
C ASP A 240 2.27 -7.54 -21.16
N LEU A 241 1.41 -6.56 -21.41
CA LEU A 241 0.80 -5.69 -20.41
C LEU A 241 -0.64 -6.15 -20.11
N ALA A 242 -1.13 -5.95 -18.89
CA ALA A 242 -2.50 -6.30 -18.55
C ALA A 242 -3.53 -5.58 -19.44
N VAL A 243 -4.52 -6.34 -19.87
CA VAL A 243 -5.65 -5.86 -20.68
C VAL A 243 -6.65 -5.13 -19.78
N ARG A 244 -7.11 -3.95 -20.23
CA ARG A 244 -8.08 -3.10 -19.49
C ARG A 244 -9.53 -3.44 -19.81
N ARG A 245 -9.78 -4.07 -20.96
CA ARG A 245 -11.10 -4.45 -21.44
C ARG A 245 -11.73 -5.51 -20.54
N TYR A 246 -13.01 -5.33 -20.23
CA TYR A 246 -13.81 -6.34 -19.54
C TYR A 246 -14.09 -7.58 -20.41
N PRO A 247 -14.09 -8.80 -19.84
CA PRO A 247 -13.72 -9.12 -18.46
C PRO A 247 -12.22 -8.89 -18.22
N VAL A 248 -11.90 -8.29 -17.06
CA VAL A 248 -10.51 -7.99 -16.69
C VAL A 248 -9.75 -9.28 -16.35
N GLY A 249 -8.43 -9.18 -16.38
CA GLY A 249 -7.52 -10.29 -16.11
C GLY A 249 -7.19 -11.18 -17.29
N GLN A 250 -7.68 -10.82 -18.49
CA GLN A 250 -7.30 -11.46 -19.75
C GLN A 250 -5.77 -11.56 -19.92
N PRO A 251 -5.30 -12.53 -20.73
CA PRO A 251 -3.88 -12.70 -20.94
C PRO A 251 -3.27 -11.39 -21.43
N GLY A 252 -2.06 -11.09 -20.98
CA GLY A 252 -1.38 -9.86 -21.34
C GLY A 252 -1.24 -9.70 -22.84
N GLU A 253 -1.28 -8.46 -23.32
CA GLU A 253 -1.09 -8.15 -24.73
C GLU A 253 0.23 -7.41 -24.96
N PRO A 254 0.94 -7.71 -26.06
CA PRO A 254 2.11 -6.97 -26.45
C PRO A 254 1.81 -5.48 -26.55
N GLY A 255 2.61 -4.69 -25.84
CA GLY A 255 2.43 -3.26 -25.72
C GLY A 255 3.59 -2.58 -25.02
N TYR A 256 3.43 -1.28 -24.83
CA TYR A 256 4.32 -0.47 -24.03
C TYR A 256 3.54 0.64 -23.35
N ASN A 257 4.05 1.11 -22.23
CA ASN A 257 3.55 2.29 -21.57
C ASN A 257 4.68 3.17 -21.05
N VAL A 258 4.37 4.44 -20.88
CA VAL A 258 5.30 5.48 -20.49
C VAL A 258 4.61 6.38 -19.49
N TYR A 259 5.31 6.67 -18.41
CA TYR A 259 4.95 7.65 -17.41
C TYR A 259 6.05 8.70 -17.29
N LEU A 260 5.64 9.97 -17.25
CA LEU A 260 6.51 11.09 -16.94
C LEU A 260 5.87 11.93 -15.84
N GLY A 261 6.51 11.94 -14.68
CA GLY A 261 6.12 12.70 -13.49
C GLY A 261 7.05 13.87 -13.22
N LYS A 262 6.51 14.92 -12.61
CA LYS A 262 7.28 16.02 -12.06
C LYS A 262 6.78 16.41 -10.68
N GLN A 263 7.70 16.55 -9.75
CA GLN A 263 7.45 17.18 -8.47
C GLN A 263 7.30 18.69 -8.65
N ILE A 264 6.15 19.23 -8.23
CA ILE A 264 5.82 20.64 -8.28
C ILE A 264 5.35 21.06 -6.88
N GLY A 265 6.28 21.58 -6.08
CA GLY A 265 6.02 21.93 -4.69
C GLY A 265 5.68 20.71 -3.83
N GLU A 266 4.43 20.64 -3.36
CA GLU A 266 3.91 19.55 -2.50
C GLU A 266 3.20 18.43 -3.27
N PHE A 267 3.15 18.54 -4.60
CA PHE A 267 2.46 17.59 -5.47
C PHE A 267 3.44 16.93 -6.42
N ASN A 268 3.18 15.68 -6.79
CA ASN A 268 3.74 15.11 -8.01
C ASN A 268 2.65 15.03 -9.05
N VAL A 269 2.91 15.58 -10.23
CA VAL A 269 1.96 15.54 -11.36
C VAL A 269 2.58 14.68 -12.44
N GLY A 270 1.83 13.70 -12.93
CA GLY A 270 2.31 12.76 -13.93
C GLY A 270 1.38 12.60 -15.11
N LEU A 271 1.98 12.33 -16.27
CA LEU A 271 1.31 11.99 -17.50
C LEU A 271 1.61 10.54 -17.85
N PHE A 272 0.61 9.85 -18.37
CA PHE A 272 0.68 8.45 -18.75
C PHE A 272 0.23 8.26 -20.20
N TYR A 273 0.91 7.38 -20.91
CA TYR A 273 0.52 6.89 -22.23
C TYR A 273 0.71 5.38 -22.28
N GLU A 274 -0.24 4.66 -22.85
CA GLU A 274 -0.17 3.22 -23.06
C GLU A 274 -0.73 2.84 -24.43
N HIS A 275 0.01 1.96 -25.08
CA HIS A 275 -0.38 1.34 -26.33
C HIS A 275 -0.32 -0.18 -26.18
N LYS A 276 -1.38 -0.87 -26.59
CA LYS A 276 -1.46 -2.33 -26.69
C LYS A 276 -2.04 -2.72 -28.03
N ARG A 277 -1.67 -3.91 -28.50
CA ARG A 277 -2.01 -4.38 -29.85
C ARG A 277 -3.50 -4.39 -30.18
N SER A 278 -4.37 -4.77 -29.24
CA SER A 278 -5.82 -4.94 -29.49
C SER A 278 -6.70 -4.03 -28.64
N GLU A 279 -6.12 -3.04 -27.96
CA GLU A 279 -6.83 -2.04 -27.17
C GLU A 279 -6.64 -0.64 -27.78
N PRO A 280 -7.56 0.32 -27.54
CA PRO A 280 -7.30 1.71 -27.86
C PRO A 280 -6.09 2.23 -27.06
N ASP A 281 -5.44 3.27 -27.58
CA ASP A 281 -4.42 3.99 -26.82
C ASP A 281 -5.05 4.63 -25.59
N PHE A 282 -4.43 4.43 -24.44
CA PHE A 282 -4.83 5.05 -23.19
C PHE A 282 -3.91 6.22 -22.86
N THR A 283 -4.50 7.32 -22.38
CA THR A 283 -3.72 8.40 -21.75
C THR A 283 -4.25 8.72 -20.37
N GLY A 284 -3.36 9.09 -19.48
CA GLY A 284 -3.69 9.34 -18.08
C GLY A 284 -3.00 10.55 -17.49
N ILE A 285 -3.59 11.06 -16.41
CA ILE A 285 -3.07 12.13 -15.57
C ILE A 285 -3.15 11.66 -14.13
N ALA A 286 -2.03 11.69 -13.41
CA ALA A 286 -2.00 11.43 -11.97
C ALA A 286 -1.58 12.67 -11.20
N ILE A 287 -2.18 12.86 -10.04
CA ILE A 287 -1.74 13.82 -9.02
C ILE A 287 -1.52 13.04 -7.75
N GLN A 288 -0.31 13.10 -7.21
CA GLN A 288 0.00 12.55 -5.91
C GLN A 288 0.16 13.68 -4.90
N PHE A 289 -0.27 13.40 -3.67
CA PHE A 289 -0.34 14.36 -2.59
C PHE A 289 0.57 13.95 -1.45
N ARG A 290 1.24 14.93 -0.84
CA ARG A 290 1.94 14.71 0.43
C ARG A 290 0.96 14.57 1.61
N PRO A 291 1.35 13.85 2.68
CA PRO A 291 0.57 13.82 3.91
C PRO A 291 0.39 15.23 4.50
N GLY A 292 -0.86 15.63 4.71
CA GLY A 292 -1.23 16.92 5.27
C GLY A 292 -2.60 16.85 5.95
N PRO A 293 -3.05 17.93 6.63
CA PRO A 293 -4.31 17.90 7.37
C PRO A 293 -5.52 17.52 6.51
N VAL A 294 -5.59 18.04 5.28
CA VAL A 294 -6.70 17.76 4.35
C VAL A 294 -6.64 16.33 3.83
N THR A 295 -5.47 15.87 3.34
CA THR A 295 -5.33 14.50 2.81
C THR A 295 -5.58 13.45 3.89
N ARG A 296 -5.22 13.74 5.15
CA ARG A 296 -5.54 12.87 6.31
C ARG A 296 -7.03 12.83 6.65
N VAL A 297 -7.76 13.94 6.49
CA VAL A 297 -9.23 13.92 6.66
C VAL A 297 -9.88 13.05 5.60
N PHE A 298 -9.44 13.18 4.35
CA PHE A 298 -9.91 12.35 3.24
C PHE A 298 -9.58 10.87 3.49
N GLY A 299 -8.35 10.56 3.91
CA GLY A 299 -7.93 9.19 4.19
C GLY A 299 -8.58 8.56 5.43
N ARG A 300 -8.99 9.33 6.43
CA ARG A 300 -9.68 8.78 7.60
C ARG A 300 -11.03 8.14 7.26
N TYR A 301 -11.72 8.67 6.25
CA TYR A 301 -13.07 8.26 5.87
C TYR A 301 -13.16 7.82 4.40
N ASP A 302 -12.01 7.60 3.75
CA ASP A 302 -11.85 7.28 2.34
C ASP A 302 -12.83 8.09 1.44
N ILE A 303 -12.78 9.43 1.56
CA ILE A 303 -13.74 10.34 0.94
C ILE A 303 -13.45 10.56 -0.54
N ASP A 304 -14.38 10.26 -1.43
CA ASP A 304 -14.24 10.55 -2.86
C ASP A 304 -15.47 11.23 -3.46
N TYR A 305 -15.28 11.84 -4.61
CA TYR A 305 -16.34 12.35 -5.47
C TYR A 305 -16.59 11.38 -6.63
N SER A 306 -17.63 10.55 -6.45
CA SER A 306 -18.16 9.71 -7.51
C SER A 306 -18.74 10.57 -8.62
N ARG A 307 -18.32 10.33 -9.86
CA ARG A 307 -18.77 11.11 -11.04
C ARG A 307 -19.89 10.42 -11.82
N ARG A 308 -20.19 9.16 -11.50
CA ARG A 308 -21.22 8.34 -12.16
C ARG A 308 -21.87 7.34 -11.20
N PRO A 309 -23.10 7.59 -10.72
CA PRO A 309 -23.76 8.90 -10.68
C PRO A 309 -23.01 9.89 -9.77
N GLU A 310 -23.13 11.19 -10.07
CA GLU A 310 -22.51 12.28 -9.32
C GLU A 310 -22.94 12.26 -7.84
N GLY A 311 -21.97 12.29 -6.93
CA GLY A 311 -22.21 12.30 -5.49
C GLY A 311 -20.92 12.18 -4.69
N PHE A 312 -21.03 12.34 -3.36
CA PHE A 312 -19.92 12.10 -2.44
C PHE A 312 -20.02 10.71 -1.86
N THR A 313 -18.88 10.04 -1.77
CA THR A 313 -18.73 8.75 -1.12
C THR A 313 -17.75 8.83 0.03
N ALA A 314 -17.96 7.98 1.02
CA ALA A 314 -17.03 7.78 2.13
C ALA A 314 -17.11 6.32 2.58
N GLN A 315 -15.99 5.72 2.93
CA GLN A 315 -15.95 4.42 3.62
C GLN A 315 -15.66 4.69 5.10
N ILE A 316 -16.66 4.44 5.95
CA ILE A 316 -16.58 4.73 7.38
C ILE A 316 -16.05 3.49 8.10
N PRO A 317 -14.88 3.57 8.77
CA PRO A 317 -14.40 2.47 9.61
C PRO A 317 -15.32 2.30 10.82
N ILE A 318 -15.74 1.07 11.08
CA ILE A 318 -16.61 0.68 12.20
C ILE A 318 -15.78 0.00 13.30
N LEU A 319 -14.91 -0.93 12.92
CA LEU A 319 -14.12 -1.73 13.84
C LEU A 319 -12.73 -1.97 13.25
N HIS A 320 -11.73 -1.96 14.12
CA HIS A 320 -10.36 -2.31 13.82
C HIS A 320 -9.86 -3.24 14.92
N LEU A 321 -9.45 -4.45 14.54
CA LEU A 321 -9.00 -5.51 15.43
C LEU A 321 -7.55 -5.86 15.13
N LEU A 322 -6.71 -5.83 16.15
CA LEU A 322 -5.33 -6.29 16.09
C LEU A 322 -5.25 -7.70 16.67
N LEU A 323 -4.48 -8.58 16.03
CA LEU A 323 -4.26 -9.94 16.51
C LEU A 323 -2.84 -10.10 17.03
N ASN A 324 -2.70 -10.46 18.30
CA ASN A 324 -1.41 -10.72 18.97
C ASN A 324 -0.37 -9.59 18.83
N GLU A 325 -0.87 -8.35 18.80
CA GLU A 325 -0.10 -7.11 18.68
C GLU A 325 -0.50 -6.15 19.80
N ASP A 326 0.50 -5.51 20.39
CA ASP A 326 0.33 -4.49 21.41
C ASP A 326 0.32 -3.08 20.78
N LYS A 327 -0.33 -2.12 21.43
CA LYS A 327 -0.30 -0.71 20.99
C LYS A 327 0.85 0.10 21.60
N LYS A 328 1.49 -0.42 22.65
CA LYS A 328 2.56 0.25 23.38
C LYS A 328 3.57 -0.77 23.89
N PRO A 329 4.87 -0.42 23.91
CA PRO A 329 5.88 -1.27 24.54
C PRO A 329 5.67 -1.31 26.05
N ALA A 330 6.11 -2.38 26.71
CA ALA A 330 6.13 -2.40 28.16
C ALA A 330 7.34 -1.64 28.71
N HIS A 331 7.25 -1.25 29.97
CA HIS A 331 8.33 -0.55 30.64
C HIS A 331 9.59 -1.43 30.72
N GLY A 332 10.73 -0.90 30.29
CA GLY A 332 12.03 -1.59 30.32
C GLY A 332 12.27 -2.53 29.14
N ASP A 333 11.39 -2.57 28.15
CA ASP A 333 11.63 -3.29 26.91
C ASP A 333 12.70 -2.61 26.04
N VAL A 334 13.45 -3.44 25.30
CA VAL A 334 14.45 -3.00 24.32
C VAL A 334 13.99 -3.40 22.93
N LEU A 335 14.09 -2.47 21.97
CA LEU A 335 13.79 -2.72 20.56
C LEU A 335 14.86 -3.66 19.96
N VAL A 336 14.43 -4.80 19.45
CA VAL A 336 15.29 -5.85 18.90
C VAL A 336 15.07 -6.11 17.42
N GLY A 337 14.00 -5.58 16.83
CA GLY A 337 13.73 -5.67 15.40
C GLY A 337 12.62 -4.71 14.98
N GLN A 338 12.47 -4.53 13.67
CA GLN A 338 11.41 -3.70 13.09
C GLN A 338 11.03 -4.26 11.72
N VAL A 339 9.74 -4.20 11.38
CA VAL A 339 9.23 -4.40 10.03
C VAL A 339 8.45 -3.15 9.64
N ARG A 340 8.76 -2.55 8.49
CA ARG A 340 7.98 -1.45 7.92
C ARG A 340 7.13 -1.95 6.78
N ALA A 341 5.91 -1.44 6.75
CA ALA A 341 4.94 -1.78 5.75
C ALA A 341 4.12 -0.57 5.35
N VAL A 342 3.48 -0.70 4.20
CA VAL A 342 2.53 0.27 3.70
C VAL A 342 1.24 -0.45 3.35
N ARG A 343 0.14 0.07 3.87
CA ARG A 343 -1.21 -0.33 3.46
C ARG A 343 -1.70 0.61 2.38
N ILE A 344 -2.35 0.05 1.37
CA ILE A 344 -2.93 0.77 0.24
C ILE A 344 -4.39 0.38 0.13
N ARG A 345 -5.27 1.38 0.03
CA ARG A 345 -6.66 1.20 -0.41
C ARG A 345 -6.84 1.78 -1.79
N THR A 346 -7.44 1.01 -2.68
CA THR A 346 -7.87 1.49 -3.99
C THR A 346 -9.37 1.71 -3.99
N LEU A 347 -9.82 2.73 -4.70
CA LEU A 347 -11.24 3.01 -4.87
C LEU A 347 -11.79 2.41 -6.17
N ASP A 348 -13.04 1.95 -6.14
CA ASP A 348 -13.78 1.62 -7.34
C ASP A 348 -14.21 2.88 -8.10
N VAL A 349 -14.80 2.70 -9.28
CA VAL A 349 -15.34 3.80 -10.10
C VAL A 349 -16.45 4.60 -9.43
N GLN A 350 -17.04 4.07 -8.35
CA GLN A 350 -18.04 4.75 -7.55
C GLN A 350 -17.44 5.52 -6.38
N GLY A 351 -16.12 5.47 -6.17
CA GLY A 351 -15.42 6.16 -5.09
C GLY A 351 -15.52 5.46 -3.74
N LEU A 352 -15.82 4.15 -3.72
CA LEU A 352 -15.83 3.34 -2.51
C LEU A 352 -14.60 2.44 -2.47
N VAL A 353 -14.15 2.08 -1.27
CA VAL A 353 -13.02 1.16 -1.10
C VAL A 353 -13.32 -0.13 -1.84
N ARG A 354 -12.44 -0.45 -2.78
CA ARG A 354 -12.47 -1.67 -3.56
C ARG A 354 -11.60 -2.72 -2.91
N ASN A 355 -10.30 -2.49 -2.81
CA ASN A 355 -9.41 -3.46 -2.21
C ASN A 355 -8.45 -2.77 -1.24
N GLU A 356 -7.95 -3.56 -0.29
CA GLU A 356 -6.91 -3.15 0.64
C GLU A 356 -5.78 -4.18 0.65
N TYR A 357 -4.53 -3.71 0.54
CA TYR A 357 -3.35 -4.56 0.59
C TYR A 357 -2.28 -3.96 1.48
N GLU A 358 -1.52 -4.83 2.15
CA GLU A 358 -0.32 -4.44 2.87
C GLU A 358 0.91 -5.01 2.19
N PHE A 359 1.87 -4.13 1.96
CA PHE A 359 3.16 -4.45 1.39
C PHE A 359 4.24 -4.28 2.43
N ARG A 360 5.05 -5.32 2.62
CA ARG A 360 6.25 -5.26 3.44
C ARG A 360 7.36 -4.63 2.62
N LEU A 361 7.91 -3.55 3.15
CA LEU A 361 8.94 -2.78 2.46
C LEU A 361 10.32 -3.21 2.89
N GLU A 362 10.51 -3.34 4.21
CA GLU A 362 11.81 -3.57 4.81
C GLU A 362 11.71 -4.11 6.23
N SER A 363 12.70 -4.92 6.63
CA SER A 363 12.85 -5.40 8.00
C SER A 363 14.30 -5.51 8.45
N TRP A 364 14.50 -5.47 9.78
CA TRP A 364 15.77 -5.78 10.43
C TRP A 364 15.56 -6.45 11.79
N GLY A 365 16.59 -7.18 12.23
CA GLY A 365 16.67 -7.69 13.60
C GLY A 365 15.75 -8.88 13.87
N GLN A 366 15.38 -9.06 15.13
CA GLN A 366 14.60 -10.20 15.58
C GLN A 366 13.09 -9.90 15.57
N THR A 367 12.35 -10.53 14.66
CA THR A 367 10.88 -10.36 14.52
C THR A 367 10.07 -11.49 15.17
N SER A 368 10.73 -12.57 15.60
CA SER A 368 10.08 -13.74 16.21
C SER A 368 10.95 -14.44 17.26
N GLY A 369 10.33 -15.29 18.07
CA GLY A 369 10.98 -16.11 19.10
C GLY A 369 10.48 -15.86 20.52
N PRO A 370 10.95 -16.63 21.51
CA PRO A 370 10.50 -16.51 22.90
C PRO A 370 10.70 -15.11 23.47
N GLY A 371 9.65 -14.58 24.12
CA GLY A 371 9.67 -13.26 24.76
C GLY A 371 9.65 -12.06 23.81
N VAL A 372 9.55 -12.26 22.49
CA VAL A 372 9.42 -11.18 21.51
C VAL A 372 7.97 -10.70 21.43
N ARG A 373 7.74 -9.45 21.83
CA ARG A 373 6.47 -8.75 21.65
C ARG A 373 6.49 -7.89 20.41
N CYS A 374 5.34 -7.77 19.75
CA CYS A 374 5.15 -6.90 18.61
C CYS A 374 4.29 -5.72 19.03
N VAL A 375 4.79 -4.50 18.81
CA VAL A 375 4.05 -3.25 18.99
C VAL A 375 3.78 -2.68 17.63
N VAL A 376 2.50 -2.51 17.28
CA VAL A 376 2.11 -1.91 16.00
C VAL A 376 1.91 -0.41 16.16
N ARG A 377 2.50 0.36 15.24
CA ARG A 377 2.37 1.80 15.12
C ARG A 377 1.83 2.14 13.74
N GLU A 378 0.59 2.61 13.71
CA GLU A 378 -0.13 2.96 12.50
C GLU A 378 -0.18 4.48 12.36
N GLU A 379 0.31 4.99 11.24
CA GLU A 379 0.13 6.41 10.91
C GLU A 379 -1.30 6.68 10.40
N PRO A 380 -1.78 7.93 10.42
CA PRO A 380 -3.08 8.22 9.82
C PRO A 380 -3.10 7.91 8.33
N TRP A 381 -4.17 7.26 7.87
CA TRP A 381 -4.48 7.18 6.44
C TRP A 381 -4.51 8.57 5.80
N TYR A 382 -3.99 8.70 4.58
CA TYR A 382 -4.08 9.92 3.80
C TYR A 382 -4.33 9.64 2.32
N LEU A 383 -5.00 10.57 1.64
CA LEU A 383 -5.13 10.54 0.17
C LEU A 383 -3.75 10.69 -0.46
N GLN A 384 -3.26 9.63 -1.10
CA GLN A 384 -1.95 9.61 -1.72
C GLN A 384 -2.02 9.99 -3.19
N ALA A 385 -3.00 9.49 -3.94
CA ALA A 385 -3.11 9.81 -5.36
C ALA A 385 -4.54 9.84 -5.89
N GLU A 386 -4.71 10.64 -6.93
CA GLU A 386 -5.84 10.59 -7.86
C GLU A 386 -5.26 10.37 -9.26
N ALA A 387 -5.55 9.22 -9.85
CA ALA A 387 -5.05 8.86 -11.18
C ALA A 387 -6.21 8.62 -12.13
N LEU A 388 -6.31 9.43 -13.19
CA LEU A 388 -7.34 9.34 -14.21
C LEU A 388 -6.74 8.75 -15.49
N VAL A 389 -7.44 7.83 -16.14
CA VAL A 389 -7.02 7.18 -17.39
C VAL A 389 -8.20 7.05 -18.35
N SER A 390 -7.98 7.30 -19.63
CA SER A 390 -9.05 7.33 -20.64
C SER A 390 -8.60 6.66 -21.95
N PRO A 391 -9.49 5.96 -22.68
CA PRO A 391 -9.18 5.33 -23.98
C PRO A 391 -9.13 6.34 -25.14
N HIS A 392 -8.69 7.57 -24.86
CA HIS A 392 -8.60 8.66 -25.80
C HIS A 392 -7.25 9.35 -25.64
N THR A 393 -6.63 9.78 -26.73
CA THR A 393 -5.35 10.52 -26.70
C THR A 393 -5.54 12.03 -26.71
N SER A 394 -6.69 12.51 -27.17
CA SER A 394 -7.05 13.93 -27.20
C SER A 394 -7.80 14.32 -25.92
N LEU A 395 -7.31 15.31 -25.17
CA LEU A 395 -7.92 15.83 -23.93
C LEU A 395 -9.20 16.67 -24.19
N ASP A 396 -10.17 16.06 -24.87
CA ASP A 396 -11.46 16.65 -25.21
C ASP A 396 -12.57 16.22 -24.23
N SER A 397 -13.83 16.56 -24.53
CA SER A 397 -14.96 16.15 -23.69
C SER A 397 -15.15 14.64 -23.60
N ARG A 398 -14.76 13.87 -24.62
CA ARG A 398 -14.83 12.40 -24.61
C ARG A 398 -13.79 11.82 -23.67
N TRP A 399 -12.58 12.37 -23.65
CA TRP A 399 -11.55 11.97 -22.67
C TRP A 399 -12.09 12.07 -21.25
N PHE A 400 -12.67 13.23 -20.90
CA PHE A 400 -13.26 13.43 -19.59
C PHE A 400 -14.48 12.54 -19.36
N HIS A 401 -15.30 12.31 -20.38
CA HIS A 401 -16.46 11.44 -20.24
C HIS A 401 -16.02 9.99 -19.99
N ASP A 402 -15.07 9.45 -20.74
CA ASP A 402 -14.75 8.02 -20.73
C ASP A 402 -13.61 7.66 -19.77
N ARG A 403 -13.07 8.65 -19.06
CA ARG A 403 -12.04 8.39 -18.04
C ARG A 403 -12.56 7.49 -16.92
N ALA A 404 -11.76 6.51 -16.56
CA ALA A 404 -11.77 5.85 -15.26
C ALA A 404 -10.70 6.51 -14.37
N GLY A 405 -10.68 6.16 -13.10
CA GLY A 405 -9.55 6.57 -12.28
C GLY A 405 -9.80 6.35 -10.80
N PRO A 406 -9.04 5.45 -10.17
CA PRO A 406 -9.16 5.23 -8.74
C PRO A 406 -8.45 6.35 -7.97
N GLY A 407 -9.08 6.79 -6.88
CA GLY A 407 -8.36 7.37 -5.77
C GLY A 407 -7.56 6.27 -5.05
N GLN A 408 -6.41 6.63 -4.49
CA GLN A 408 -5.59 5.75 -3.69
C GLN A 408 -5.32 6.38 -2.32
N TYR A 409 -5.60 5.62 -1.27
CA TYR A 409 -5.23 5.97 0.10
C TYR A 409 -4.09 5.11 0.58
N VAL A 410 -3.27 5.70 1.44
CA VAL A 410 -2.08 5.06 1.96
C VAL A 410 -1.98 5.26 3.47
N GLN A 411 -1.50 4.24 4.15
CA GLN A 411 -1.15 4.27 5.57
C GLN A 411 0.22 3.61 5.75
N VAL A 412 1.13 4.32 6.41
CA VAL A 412 2.42 3.75 6.85
C VAL A 412 2.20 3.00 8.15
N VAL A 413 2.75 1.79 8.25
CA VAL A 413 2.66 0.94 9.42
C VAL A 413 4.05 0.46 9.81
N THR A 414 4.36 0.54 11.10
CA THR A 414 5.60 0.01 11.67
C THR A 414 5.26 -1.03 12.71
N TYR A 415 5.89 -2.19 12.60
CA TYR A 415 5.85 -3.27 13.58
C TYR A 415 7.18 -3.28 14.32
N ASP A 416 7.16 -2.82 15.56
CA ASP A 416 8.32 -2.73 16.42
C ASP A 416 8.40 -3.95 17.33
N PHE A 417 9.54 -4.64 17.32
CA PHE A 417 9.74 -5.87 18.09
C PHE A 417 10.55 -5.60 19.33
N PHE A 418 10.02 -5.99 20.48
CA PHE A 418 10.59 -5.72 21.79
C PHE A 418 10.87 -7.00 22.56
N LYS A 419 11.94 -6.96 23.36
CA LYS A 419 12.23 -7.96 24.40
C LYS A 419 12.40 -7.31 25.76
N PRO A 420 12.04 -8.00 26.85
CA PRO A 420 12.43 -7.58 28.18
C PRO A 420 13.95 -7.42 28.27
N LYS A 421 14.42 -6.33 28.86
CA LYS A 421 15.84 -6.18 29.17
C LYS A 421 16.27 -7.34 30.08
N SER A 422 17.22 -8.15 29.65
CA SER A 422 17.78 -9.22 30.48
C SER A 422 18.28 -8.62 31.81
N PRO A 423 17.96 -9.21 32.97
CA PRO A 423 18.44 -8.73 34.27
C PRO A 423 19.94 -8.93 34.52
N ALA A 424 20.74 -9.19 33.48
CA ALA A 424 22.16 -9.52 33.60
C ALA A 424 23.03 -8.62 32.71
N GLU A 425 23.10 -7.35 33.08
CA GLU A 425 24.36 -6.62 33.26
C GLU A 425 24.21 -5.85 34.57
N GLY A 426 24.04 -6.62 35.65
CA GLY A 426 24.38 -6.11 36.96
C GLY A 426 25.84 -5.75 36.92
N THR A 427 26.14 -4.48 37.17
CA THR A 427 27.45 -4.01 37.60
C THR A 427 28.04 -5.02 38.58
N ASN A 428 29.03 -5.79 38.11
CA ASN A 428 30.08 -6.29 38.97
C ASN A 428 30.88 -5.07 39.46
N THR A 429 30.30 -4.35 40.41
CA THR A 429 31.04 -3.56 41.40
C THR A 429 30.90 -4.29 42.72
N ALA A 430 31.49 -5.48 42.77
CA ALA A 430 32.19 -5.87 43.98
C ALA A 430 33.49 -5.06 43.98
N ASP A 431 33.43 -3.85 44.52
CA ASP A 431 34.49 -3.28 45.36
C ASP A 431 34.07 -1.91 45.89
N ILE A 432 34.48 -1.66 47.13
CA ILE A 432 34.28 -0.47 47.96
C ILE A 432 32.96 -0.45 48.75
N ALA A 433 32.93 -1.28 49.78
CA ALA A 433 32.30 -0.87 51.04
C ALA A 433 33.07 0.36 51.60
N PRO A 434 32.39 1.40 52.12
CA PRO A 434 33.06 2.45 52.86
C PRO A 434 33.56 1.88 54.19
N ASN A 435 34.87 1.82 54.32
CA ASN A 435 35.59 1.45 55.52
C ASN A 435 35.63 2.67 56.45
N GLU A 436 34.50 2.99 57.10
CA GLU A 436 34.43 3.98 58.17
C GLU A 436 33.69 3.37 59.37
N GLU A 437 34.37 2.50 60.13
CA GLU A 437 34.10 2.28 61.56
C GLU A 437 35.12 1.28 62.13
N ARG A 438 36.39 1.71 62.21
CA ARG A 438 37.39 1.06 63.06
C ARG A 438 38.60 1.95 63.32
N LEU A 439 38.37 3.09 63.96
CA LEU A 439 39.43 3.86 64.64
C LEU A 439 38.81 4.89 65.58
N THR A 440 38.23 4.42 66.70
CA THR A 440 38.22 5.14 67.99
C THR A 440 37.56 4.25 69.04
N GLN A 441 38.35 3.45 69.76
CA GLN A 441 38.14 3.14 71.18
C GLN A 441 39.32 2.34 71.72
N GLN A 442 39.80 2.77 72.89
CA GLN A 442 41.05 2.44 73.62
C GLN A 442 42.27 3.23 73.14
N THR A 443 42.89 4.11 73.93
CA THR A 443 42.90 4.30 75.39
C THR A 443 43.57 5.65 75.70
N THR A 444 43.12 6.37 76.75
CA THR A 444 43.88 6.62 77.99
C THR A 444 43.18 7.69 78.86
N ASP A 445 42.86 7.30 80.09
CA ASP A 445 43.19 8.01 81.32
C ASP A 445 43.47 9.52 81.25
N ARG A 446 42.50 10.32 81.71
CA ARG A 446 42.63 11.17 82.91
C ARG A 446 41.26 11.67 83.38
#